data_AF-D2H3Y6-F1
#
_entry.id   AF-D2H3Y6-F1
#
_cell.length_a   1.000
_cell.length_b   1.000
_cell.length_c   1.000
_cell.angle_alpha   90.00
_cell.angle_beta   90.00
_cell.angle_gamma   90.00
#
_symmetry.space_group_name_H-M   'P 1'
#
loop_
_entity.id
_entity.type
_entity.pdbx_description
1 polymer ?
#
loop_
_entity_poly.entity_id
_entity_poly.type
_entity_poly.pdbx_seq_one_letter_code
_entity_poly.pdbx_strand_id
1 'polypeptide(L)'
;MAPKKKATKGAKEPEVKKKKGGKKDPNMANKPMETALSEENREFYHIQIRDLEDRLARYQRKWDELAVQEKLFRQEFEQLANNKKEIVAFLKRTLNQRVDEITDLNEQLQSLQLAKEMEKDAFEAQLAQVRHEFQETKDQLTTENIILGGKLAALEEFRLQKEELTEKFASLEDQLRKQENEYKDYVYNLEKKSVLDKDRLRKEIIQRVNLVATEFRKVATNQMWDTTKRAITENNTVTLQLSKISRQGMQLLQENEQLKGTQDKLCKQLDLLENTQKVMARHSRGHHKIILMLTEKCLEHQRGTAETEQLRLQLSQLEQSLGQLQQDNQALRSQRDQLNLQLERQQAKAQRLKQELTKEQKVRASLETALAQATVFLQDILQMQPDEEDGDFDVVFQLQRKEMLQQLLTMLSAATLLSPQLAVWPRRESQPHGPLKESQPSTQPPKMGSLPQQLSSITPYQPGDLGLVPRRAHIPPNPEDLRLLSHTTRVGTLQVHSCPEIHTSGSPKRFKKFSLPEVSLLSK
;
A
#
# COMPACT_ATOMS: atom_id res chain seq x y z
N MET A 1 34.62 -28.16 -26.39
CA MET A 1 36.00 -27.86 -25.91
C MET A 1 36.71 -29.18 -25.63
N ALA A 2 38.02 -29.26 -25.87
CA ALA A 2 38.78 -30.52 -25.81
C ALA A 2 39.10 -30.98 -24.36
N PRO A 3 39.21 -32.30 -24.10
CA PRO A 3 39.92 -32.82 -22.93
C PRO A 3 41.44 -32.80 -23.17
N LYS A 4 42.22 -32.56 -22.11
CA LYS A 4 43.70 -32.51 -22.17
C LYS A 4 44.35 -33.88 -21.97
N LYS A 5 45.47 -34.08 -22.67
CA LYS A 5 46.42 -35.20 -22.59
C LYS A 5 46.91 -35.48 -21.15
N LYS A 6 47.19 -36.77 -20.85
CA LYS A 6 48.51 -37.24 -20.35
C LYS A 6 48.60 -38.79 -20.27
N ALA A 7 49.42 -39.38 -21.14
CA ALA A 7 50.22 -40.60 -20.91
C ALA A 7 51.34 -40.60 -21.98
N THR A 8 52.56 -40.19 -21.64
CA THR A 8 53.73 -41.01 -21.23
C THR A 8 54.47 -41.66 -22.41
N LYS A 9 55.79 -41.41 -22.48
CA LYS A 9 56.71 -41.82 -23.56
C LYS A 9 57.37 -43.18 -23.28
N GLY A 10 57.83 -43.83 -24.35
CA GLY A 10 58.92 -44.82 -24.34
C GLY A 10 58.50 -46.20 -24.85
N ALA A 11 59.31 -46.92 -25.64
CA ALA A 11 60.51 -46.54 -26.39
C ALA A 11 60.76 -47.60 -27.49
N LYS A 12 61.26 -47.20 -28.67
CA LYS A 12 62.01 -48.07 -29.61
C LYS A 12 63.00 -47.23 -30.41
N GLU A 13 64.29 -47.48 -30.21
CA GLU A 13 65.34 -47.12 -31.17
C GLU A 13 65.30 -48.07 -32.37
N PRO A 14 65.91 -47.66 -33.49
CA PRO A 14 66.69 -48.63 -34.27
C PRO A 14 68.10 -48.16 -34.67
N GLU A 15 68.97 -49.16 -34.74
CA GLU A 15 70.12 -49.31 -35.65
C GLU A 15 71.40 -48.45 -35.49
N VAL A 16 72.37 -49.13 -34.87
CA VAL A 16 73.81 -48.91 -34.96
C VAL A 16 74.32 -49.03 -36.41
N LYS A 17 75.04 -48.01 -36.89
CA LYS A 17 75.99 -48.15 -38.01
C LYS A 17 77.40 -48.42 -37.47
N LYS A 18 78.06 -49.48 -37.93
CA LYS A 18 79.54 -49.62 -37.88
C LYS A 18 80.07 -50.10 -39.25
N LYS A 19 81.15 -49.46 -39.71
CA LYS A 19 81.88 -49.73 -40.96
C LYS A 19 83.33 -50.12 -40.62
N LYS A 20 83.99 -50.81 -41.57
CA LYS A 20 85.41 -51.24 -41.59
C LYS A 20 85.81 -52.26 -40.50
N GLY A 21 86.65 -53.24 -40.78
CA GLY A 21 87.25 -53.66 -42.06
C GLY A 21 88.47 -54.55 -41.84
N GLY A 22 88.72 -55.53 -42.72
CA GLY A 22 89.86 -56.43 -42.62
C GLY A 22 90.11 -57.19 -43.93
N LYS A 23 91.31 -57.01 -44.50
CA LYS A 23 91.76 -57.68 -45.74
C LYS A 23 92.22 -59.12 -45.46
N LYS A 24 92.09 -60.02 -46.44
CA LYS A 24 93.21 -60.89 -46.86
C LYS A 24 93.00 -61.46 -48.28
N ASP A 25 94.12 -61.44 -48.98
CA ASP A 25 94.39 -61.63 -50.41
C ASP A 25 94.23 -63.09 -50.96
N PRO A 26 94.44 -63.34 -52.27
CA PRO A 26 93.69 -64.37 -52.99
C PRO A 26 94.49 -65.58 -53.53
N ASN A 27 93.72 -66.49 -54.15
CA ASN A 27 94.01 -67.17 -55.43
C ASN A 27 94.58 -68.61 -55.48
N MET A 28 93.95 -69.38 -56.38
CA MET A 28 94.40 -70.48 -57.24
C MET A 28 94.68 -71.92 -56.74
N ALA A 29 93.89 -72.81 -57.35
CA ALA A 29 94.29 -74.06 -58.04
C ALA A 29 94.77 -75.29 -57.23
N ASN A 30 93.92 -76.32 -57.11
CA ASN A 30 93.85 -77.42 -58.09
C ASN A 30 92.77 -78.49 -57.77
N LYS A 31 92.27 -79.14 -58.82
CA LYS A 31 91.41 -80.36 -58.83
C LYS A 31 92.22 -81.64 -58.45
N PRO A 32 91.63 -82.85 -58.33
CA PRO A 32 90.22 -83.23 -58.08
C PRO A 32 90.05 -84.32 -56.98
N MET A 33 89.09 -84.17 -56.06
CA MET A 33 88.58 -85.29 -55.24
C MET A 33 87.11 -85.02 -54.84
N GLU A 34 86.25 -84.96 -55.86
CA GLU A 34 85.06 -84.12 -55.90
C GLU A 34 83.72 -84.87 -55.72
N THR A 35 83.74 -86.06 -55.09
CA THR A 35 82.53 -86.89 -54.87
C THR A 35 82.25 -87.13 -53.39
N ALA A 36 83.06 -87.92 -52.68
CA ALA A 36 82.75 -88.30 -51.28
C ALA A 36 82.65 -87.11 -50.30
N LEU A 37 83.63 -86.19 -50.31
CA LEU A 37 83.59 -84.99 -49.44
C LEU A 37 82.52 -83.97 -49.90
N SER A 38 82.04 -84.05 -51.15
CA SER A 38 80.93 -83.23 -51.63
C SER A 38 79.59 -83.76 -51.12
N GLU A 39 79.46 -85.08 -50.99
CA GLU A 39 78.30 -85.75 -50.41
C GLU A 39 78.17 -85.45 -48.91
N GLU A 40 79.23 -85.59 -48.12
CA GLU A 40 79.22 -85.26 -46.67
C GLU A 40 78.85 -83.78 -46.40
N ASN A 41 79.42 -82.84 -47.17
CA ASN A 41 79.07 -81.42 -47.05
C ASN A 41 77.62 -81.13 -47.48
N ARG A 42 77.14 -81.81 -48.53
CA ARG A 42 75.75 -81.71 -48.99
C ARG A 42 74.78 -82.29 -47.97
N GLU A 43 75.13 -83.39 -47.31
CA GLU A 43 74.36 -83.98 -46.20
C GLU A 43 74.33 -83.06 -44.99
N PHE A 44 75.45 -82.43 -44.61
CA PHE A 44 75.50 -81.41 -43.57
C PHE A 44 74.54 -80.25 -43.87
N TYR A 45 74.56 -79.69 -45.09
CA TYR A 45 73.61 -78.65 -45.48
C TYR A 45 72.16 -79.16 -45.52
N HIS A 46 71.89 -80.41 -45.93
CA HIS A 46 70.55 -81.00 -45.87
C HIS A 46 70.07 -81.26 -44.43
N ILE A 47 70.96 -81.51 -43.46
CA ILE A 47 70.61 -81.55 -42.03
C ILE A 47 70.30 -80.12 -41.54
N GLN A 48 71.15 -79.15 -41.87
CA GLN A 48 70.96 -77.76 -41.47
C GLN A 48 69.66 -77.15 -42.05
N ILE A 49 69.33 -77.46 -43.32
CA ILE A 49 68.06 -77.06 -43.94
C ILE A 49 66.90 -77.66 -43.17
N ARG A 50 66.92 -78.97 -42.87
CA ARG A 50 65.88 -79.62 -42.06
C ARG A 50 65.74 -78.96 -40.68
N ASP A 51 66.83 -78.73 -39.94
CA ASP A 51 66.78 -78.06 -38.63
C ASP A 51 66.18 -76.63 -38.70
N LEU A 52 66.46 -75.90 -39.78
CA LEU A 52 65.90 -74.57 -40.04
C LEU A 52 64.42 -74.63 -40.44
N GLU A 53 64.01 -75.56 -41.30
CA GLU A 53 62.63 -75.83 -41.67
C GLU A 53 61.80 -76.23 -40.45
N ASP A 54 62.34 -77.10 -39.61
CA ASP A 54 61.72 -77.58 -38.38
C ASP A 54 61.60 -76.45 -37.34
N ARG A 55 62.59 -75.54 -37.28
CA ARG A 55 62.54 -74.31 -36.49
C ARG A 55 61.51 -73.32 -37.04
N LEU A 56 61.40 -73.18 -38.35
CA LEU A 56 60.43 -72.33 -39.03
C LEU A 56 59.00 -72.86 -38.77
N ALA A 57 58.77 -74.17 -38.90
CA ALA A 57 57.51 -74.83 -38.56
C ALA A 57 57.16 -74.71 -37.07
N ARG A 58 58.15 -74.73 -36.16
CA ARG A 58 57.93 -74.41 -34.73
C ARG A 58 57.52 -72.95 -34.52
N TYR A 59 58.07 -72.00 -35.28
CA TYR A 59 57.66 -70.60 -35.20
C TYR A 59 56.30 -70.34 -35.86
N GLN A 60 55.95 -71.00 -36.96
CA GLN A 60 54.63 -70.95 -37.58
C GLN A 60 53.55 -71.44 -36.61
N ARG A 61 53.70 -72.65 -36.05
CA ARG A 61 52.73 -73.19 -35.07
C ARG A 61 52.52 -72.26 -33.87
N LYS A 62 53.60 -71.62 -33.37
CA LYS A 62 53.51 -70.61 -32.30
C LYS A 62 52.83 -69.32 -32.75
N TRP A 63 53.03 -68.89 -33.99
CA TRP A 63 52.33 -67.76 -34.58
C TRP A 63 50.83 -68.04 -34.74
N ASP A 64 50.48 -69.24 -35.22
CA ASP A 64 49.09 -69.67 -35.37
C ASP A 64 48.39 -69.79 -34.01
N GLU A 65 49.08 -70.37 -33.01
CA GLU A 65 48.59 -70.45 -31.62
C GLU A 65 48.35 -69.05 -31.03
N LEU A 66 49.31 -68.13 -31.14
CA LEU A 66 49.17 -66.75 -30.67
C LEU A 66 48.07 -66.00 -31.43
N ALA A 67 47.91 -66.21 -32.74
CA ALA A 67 46.87 -65.60 -33.55
C ALA A 67 45.47 -66.15 -33.22
N VAL A 68 45.35 -67.42 -32.81
CA VAL A 68 44.10 -67.98 -32.27
C VAL A 68 43.81 -67.40 -30.88
N GLN A 69 44.81 -67.31 -29.98
CA GLN A 69 44.65 -66.69 -28.66
C GLN A 69 44.24 -65.22 -28.76
N GLU A 70 44.87 -64.43 -29.64
CA GLU A 70 44.49 -63.03 -29.88
C GLU A 70 43.02 -62.91 -30.33
N LYS A 71 42.58 -63.78 -31.25
CA LYS A 71 41.18 -63.81 -31.71
C LYS A 71 40.22 -64.17 -30.59
N LEU A 72 40.55 -65.15 -29.74
CA LEU A 72 39.73 -65.54 -28.59
C LEU A 72 39.61 -64.39 -27.58
N PHE A 73 40.73 -63.81 -27.14
CA PHE A 73 40.70 -62.64 -26.24
C PHE A 73 39.90 -61.49 -26.84
N ARG A 74 40.03 -61.23 -28.15
CA ARG A 74 39.27 -60.18 -28.83
C ARG A 74 37.77 -60.47 -28.81
N GLN A 75 37.35 -61.71 -29.05
CA GLN A 75 35.94 -62.13 -28.94
C GLN A 75 35.43 -61.98 -27.50
N GLU A 76 36.21 -62.38 -26.48
CA GLU A 76 35.87 -62.19 -25.07
C GLU A 76 35.72 -60.71 -24.69
N PHE A 77 36.64 -59.84 -25.16
CA PHE A 77 36.53 -58.39 -24.96
C PHE A 77 35.31 -57.79 -25.67
N GLU A 78 34.99 -58.24 -26.89
CA GLU A 78 33.82 -57.79 -27.64
C GLU A 78 32.51 -58.26 -26.96
N GLN A 79 32.45 -59.50 -26.47
CA GLN A 79 31.34 -60.01 -25.66
C GLN A 79 31.20 -59.23 -24.35
N LEU A 80 32.27 -59.03 -23.59
CA LEU A 80 32.26 -58.24 -22.35
C LEU A 80 31.81 -56.79 -22.60
N ALA A 81 32.26 -56.18 -23.70
CA ALA A 81 31.84 -54.85 -24.11
C ALA A 81 30.35 -54.80 -24.48
N ASN A 82 29.81 -55.83 -25.13
CA ASN A 82 28.40 -55.92 -25.47
C ASN A 82 27.54 -56.17 -24.23
N ASN A 83 27.88 -57.15 -23.38
CA ASN A 83 27.24 -57.39 -22.09
C ASN A 83 27.20 -56.11 -21.24
N LYS A 84 28.30 -55.35 -21.19
CA LYS A 84 28.34 -54.04 -20.51
C LYS A 84 27.40 -53.02 -21.13
N LYS A 85 27.31 -52.92 -22.46
CA LYS A 85 26.35 -52.01 -23.14
C LYS A 85 24.92 -52.42 -22.83
N GLU A 86 24.61 -53.72 -22.84
CA GLU A 86 23.28 -54.26 -22.57
C GLU A 86 22.85 -54.03 -21.13
N ILE A 87 23.71 -54.33 -20.15
CA ILE A 87 23.47 -54.03 -18.73
C ILE A 87 23.26 -52.52 -18.53
N VAL A 88 24.10 -51.67 -19.11
CA VAL A 88 23.93 -50.20 -19.02
C VAL A 88 22.64 -49.74 -19.70
N ALA A 89 22.24 -50.34 -20.83
CA ALA A 89 21.01 -50.00 -21.52
C ALA A 89 19.76 -50.49 -20.76
N PHE A 90 19.83 -51.66 -20.11
CA PHE A 90 18.78 -52.16 -19.21
C PHE A 90 18.63 -51.23 -18.01
N LEU A 91 19.72 -50.97 -17.27
CA LEU A 91 19.71 -50.08 -16.10
C LEU A 91 19.23 -48.67 -16.45
N LYS A 92 19.58 -48.13 -17.63
CA LYS A 92 19.04 -46.85 -18.11
C LYS A 92 17.54 -46.90 -18.41
N ARG A 93 17.03 -47.96 -19.04
CA ARG A 93 15.59 -48.12 -19.28
C ARG A 93 14.82 -48.22 -17.97
N THR A 94 15.28 -49.05 -17.04
CA THR A 94 14.65 -49.21 -15.72
C THR A 94 14.73 -47.92 -14.90
N LEU A 95 15.86 -47.21 -14.93
CA LEU A 95 15.99 -45.91 -14.26
C LEU A 95 15.00 -44.89 -14.85
N ASN A 96 14.91 -44.77 -16.18
CA ASN A 96 13.97 -43.87 -16.82
C ASN A 96 12.52 -44.24 -16.47
N GLN A 97 12.14 -45.53 -16.56
CA GLN A 97 10.82 -46.00 -16.15
C GLN A 97 10.47 -45.59 -14.71
N ARG A 98 11.42 -45.71 -13.76
CA ARG A 98 11.21 -45.24 -12.38
C ARG A 98 11.12 -43.72 -12.27
N VAL A 99 11.82 -42.96 -13.10
CA VAL A 99 11.70 -41.50 -13.15
C VAL A 99 10.33 -41.09 -13.70
N ASP A 100 9.87 -41.73 -14.78
CA ASP A 100 8.57 -41.51 -15.41
C ASP A 100 7.43 -41.87 -14.43
N GLU A 101 7.51 -43.02 -13.74
CA GLU A 101 6.59 -43.40 -12.66
C GLU A 101 6.57 -42.36 -11.51
N ILE A 102 7.74 -41.80 -11.15
CA ILE A 102 7.83 -40.76 -10.11
C ILE A 102 7.24 -39.44 -10.60
N THR A 103 7.37 -39.06 -11.88
CA THR A 103 6.72 -37.85 -12.40
C THR A 103 5.21 -38.01 -12.44
N ASP A 104 4.70 -39.13 -12.95
CA ASP A 104 3.26 -39.42 -13.01
C ASP A 104 2.61 -39.39 -11.62
N LEU A 105 3.25 -40.01 -10.62
CA LEU A 105 2.77 -40.01 -9.24
C LEU A 105 2.84 -38.61 -8.60
N ASN A 106 3.84 -37.79 -8.93
CA ASN A 106 3.92 -36.41 -8.45
C ASN A 106 2.85 -35.52 -9.10
N GLU A 107 2.55 -35.68 -10.38
CA GLU A 107 1.47 -34.95 -11.08
C GLU A 107 0.09 -35.35 -10.53
N GLN A 108 -0.14 -36.64 -10.28
CA GLN A 108 -1.34 -37.12 -9.60
C GLN A 108 -1.46 -36.54 -8.18
N LEU A 109 -0.37 -36.51 -7.42
CA LEU A 109 -0.35 -35.95 -6.07
C LEU A 109 -0.63 -34.44 -6.07
N GLN A 110 -0.07 -33.68 -7.02
CA GLN A 110 -0.33 -32.25 -7.18
C GLN A 110 -1.78 -31.98 -7.60
N SER A 111 -2.32 -32.73 -8.56
CA SER A 111 -3.73 -32.57 -8.96
C SER A 111 -4.71 -32.90 -7.83
N LEU A 112 -4.41 -33.92 -7.01
CA LEU A 112 -5.18 -34.25 -5.81
C LEU A 112 -5.06 -33.19 -4.71
N GLN A 113 -3.88 -32.56 -4.54
CA GLN A 113 -3.70 -31.42 -3.63
C GLN A 113 -4.53 -30.22 -4.08
N LEU A 114 -4.48 -29.84 -5.36
CA LEU A 114 -5.28 -28.75 -5.92
C LEU A 114 -6.79 -29.03 -5.80
N ALA A 115 -7.25 -30.25 -6.10
CA ALA A 115 -8.65 -30.63 -5.92
C ALA A 115 -9.10 -30.49 -4.46
N LYS A 116 -8.27 -30.95 -3.51
CA LYS A 116 -8.52 -30.82 -2.06
C LYS A 116 -8.53 -29.36 -1.59
N GLU A 117 -7.71 -28.50 -2.19
CA GLU A 117 -7.70 -27.05 -1.90
C GLU A 117 -8.97 -26.39 -2.45
N MET A 118 -9.37 -26.69 -3.68
CA MET A 118 -10.65 -26.21 -4.25
C MET A 118 -11.87 -26.68 -3.44
N GLU A 119 -11.90 -27.92 -2.96
CA GLU A 119 -12.97 -28.41 -2.08
C GLU A 119 -13.01 -27.66 -0.75
N LYS A 120 -11.85 -27.42 -0.13
CA LYS A 120 -11.77 -26.60 1.10
C LYS A 120 -12.29 -25.19 0.87
N ASP A 121 -11.81 -24.51 -0.18
CA ASP A 121 -12.23 -23.15 -0.50
C ASP A 121 -13.75 -23.09 -0.74
N ALA A 122 -14.33 -24.10 -1.39
CA ALA A 122 -15.77 -24.24 -1.57
C ALA A 122 -16.52 -24.43 -0.24
N PHE A 123 -16.02 -25.28 0.68
CA PHE A 123 -16.62 -25.45 2.01
C PHE A 123 -16.45 -24.21 2.91
N GLU A 124 -15.32 -23.51 2.82
CA GLU A 124 -15.08 -22.25 3.54
C GLU A 124 -16.00 -21.14 3.01
N ALA A 125 -16.22 -21.06 1.70
CA ALA A 125 -17.19 -20.16 1.08
C ALA A 125 -18.64 -20.48 1.52
N GLN A 126 -19.05 -21.75 1.53
CA GLN A 126 -20.36 -22.17 2.05
C GLN A 126 -20.52 -21.84 3.54
N LEU A 127 -19.50 -22.07 4.35
CA LEU A 127 -19.51 -21.74 5.77
C LEU A 127 -19.57 -20.22 6.00
N ALA A 128 -18.89 -19.43 5.18
CA ALA A 128 -18.96 -17.97 5.20
C ALA A 128 -20.36 -17.46 4.79
N GLN A 129 -20.96 -18.04 3.74
CA GLN A 129 -22.32 -17.73 3.32
C GLN A 129 -23.33 -18.03 4.43
N VAL A 130 -23.34 -19.24 5.00
CA VAL A 130 -24.28 -19.61 6.08
C VAL A 130 -24.09 -18.73 7.33
N ARG A 131 -22.85 -18.33 7.65
CA ARG A 131 -22.59 -17.35 8.72
C ARG A 131 -23.15 -15.97 8.40
N HIS A 132 -23.05 -15.53 7.15
CA HIS A 132 -23.59 -14.24 6.70
C HIS A 132 -25.12 -14.24 6.75
N GLU A 133 -25.78 -15.28 6.23
CA GLU A 133 -27.24 -15.46 6.27
C GLU A 133 -27.76 -15.54 7.71
N PHE A 134 -27.07 -16.26 8.60
CA PHE A 134 -27.40 -16.33 10.02
C PHE A 134 -27.25 -14.96 10.72
N GLN A 135 -26.20 -14.20 10.39
CA GLN A 135 -26.00 -12.87 10.97
C GLN A 135 -27.03 -11.87 10.43
N GLU A 136 -27.39 -11.92 9.15
CA GLU A 136 -28.47 -11.10 8.57
C GLU A 136 -29.83 -11.41 9.18
N THR A 137 -30.21 -12.67 9.31
CA THR A 137 -31.50 -13.06 9.93
C THR A 137 -31.57 -12.67 11.40
N LYS A 138 -30.45 -12.78 12.13
CA LYS A 138 -30.32 -12.25 13.49
C LYS A 138 -30.47 -10.72 13.55
N ASP A 139 -29.85 -9.99 12.61
CA ASP A 139 -29.93 -8.54 12.56
C ASP A 139 -31.34 -8.07 12.16
N GLN A 140 -32.01 -8.78 11.24
CA GLN A 140 -33.43 -8.59 10.93
C GLN A 140 -34.30 -8.79 12.19
N LEU A 141 -34.20 -9.95 12.85
CA LEU A 141 -34.99 -10.23 14.06
C LEU A 141 -34.71 -9.25 15.21
N THR A 142 -33.49 -8.75 15.38
CA THR A 142 -33.20 -7.73 16.39
C THR A 142 -33.79 -6.37 16.03
N THR A 143 -33.76 -5.96 14.76
CA THR A 143 -34.46 -4.72 14.33
C THR A 143 -35.97 -4.83 14.47
N GLU A 144 -36.57 -5.97 14.15
CA GLU A 144 -37.99 -6.24 14.42
C GLU A 144 -38.32 -6.17 15.91
N ASN A 145 -37.48 -6.76 16.78
CA ASN A 145 -37.65 -6.72 18.22
C ASN A 145 -37.59 -5.28 18.77
N ILE A 146 -36.66 -4.46 18.28
CA ILE A 146 -36.57 -3.02 18.61
C ILE A 146 -37.83 -2.27 18.16
N ILE A 147 -38.35 -2.53 16.96
CA ILE A 147 -39.58 -1.92 16.44
C ILE A 147 -40.80 -2.35 17.27
N LEU A 148 -40.89 -3.63 17.65
CA LEU A 148 -41.94 -4.15 18.51
C LEU A 148 -41.88 -3.56 19.93
N GLY A 149 -40.68 -3.40 20.49
CA GLY A 149 -40.48 -2.70 21.76
C GLY A 149 -40.92 -1.23 21.71
N GLY A 150 -40.62 -0.53 20.60
CA GLY A 150 -41.14 0.83 20.37
C GLY A 150 -42.65 0.90 20.26
N LYS A 151 -43.29 -0.06 19.56
CA LYS A 151 -44.75 -0.19 19.49
C LYS A 151 -45.38 -0.50 20.85
N LEU A 152 -44.74 -1.34 21.66
CA LEU A 152 -45.19 -1.68 23.01
C LEU A 152 -45.15 -0.46 23.93
N ALA A 153 -44.05 0.30 23.94
CA ALA A 153 -43.93 1.53 24.72
C ALA A 153 -44.99 2.58 24.33
N ALA A 154 -45.27 2.75 23.04
CA ALA A 154 -46.35 3.63 22.57
C ALA A 154 -47.75 3.15 23.01
N LEU A 155 -47.97 1.83 23.09
CA LEU A 155 -49.21 1.23 23.57
C LEU A 155 -49.35 1.38 25.09
N GLU A 156 -48.26 1.27 25.85
CA GLU A 156 -48.22 1.54 27.29
C GLU A 156 -48.48 3.02 27.59
N GLU A 157 -47.93 3.95 26.80
CA GLU A 157 -48.22 5.38 26.89
C GLU A 157 -49.69 5.66 26.61
N PHE A 158 -50.26 5.11 25.54
CA PHE A 158 -51.69 5.23 25.23
C PHE A 158 -52.58 4.65 26.34
N ARG A 159 -52.20 3.51 26.93
CA ARG A 159 -52.89 2.89 28.06
C ARG A 159 -52.90 3.82 29.28
N LEU A 160 -51.77 4.44 29.59
CA LEU A 160 -51.62 5.38 30.71
C LEU A 160 -52.40 6.69 30.48
N GLN A 161 -52.32 7.26 29.26
CA GLN A 161 -53.13 8.42 28.87
C GLN A 161 -54.64 8.14 28.98
N LYS A 162 -55.08 6.93 28.61
CA LYS A 162 -56.48 6.50 28.77
C LYS A 162 -56.88 6.44 30.24
N GLU A 163 -56.03 5.87 31.11
CA GLU A 163 -56.30 5.78 32.55
C GLU A 163 -56.42 7.17 33.19
N GLU A 164 -55.44 8.06 32.95
CA GLU A 164 -55.49 9.45 33.41
C GLU A 164 -56.77 10.16 32.95
N LEU A 165 -57.19 9.94 31.70
CA LEU A 165 -58.40 10.55 31.16
C LEU A 165 -59.66 9.99 31.83
N THR A 166 -59.73 8.68 32.08
CA THR A 166 -60.84 8.07 32.82
C THR A 166 -60.90 8.52 34.28
N GLU A 167 -59.76 8.72 34.94
CA GLU A 167 -59.71 9.26 36.30
C GLU A 167 -60.20 10.72 36.34
N LYS A 168 -59.76 11.55 35.38
CA LYS A 168 -60.25 12.93 35.21
C LYS A 168 -61.77 12.94 35.00
N PHE A 169 -62.32 12.09 34.14
CA PHE A 169 -63.78 11.96 33.95
C PHE A 169 -64.50 11.52 35.23
N ALA A 170 -64.02 10.50 35.95
CA ALA A 170 -64.61 10.06 37.21
C ALA A 170 -64.62 11.19 38.26
N SER A 171 -63.53 11.97 38.35
CA SER A 171 -63.44 13.11 39.26
C SER A 171 -64.44 14.23 38.92
N LEU A 172 -64.71 14.45 37.63
CA LEU A 172 -65.69 15.43 37.15
C LEU A 172 -67.13 14.95 37.36
N GLU A 173 -67.40 13.67 37.14
CA GLU A 173 -68.70 13.06 37.50
C GLU A 173 -68.98 13.19 39.00
N ASP A 174 -68.00 12.88 39.85
CA ASP A 174 -68.17 13.01 41.31
C ASP A 174 -68.37 14.47 41.75
N GLN A 175 -67.70 15.43 41.10
CA GLN A 175 -67.96 16.87 41.32
C GLN A 175 -69.38 17.25 40.89
N LEU A 176 -69.83 16.76 39.73
CA LEU A 176 -71.17 17.07 39.21
C LEU A 176 -72.26 16.44 40.07
N ARG A 177 -72.09 15.19 40.56
CA ARG A 177 -72.98 14.56 41.54
C ARG A 177 -73.03 15.31 42.87
N LYS A 178 -71.88 15.83 43.35
CA LYS A 178 -71.83 16.67 44.57
C LYS A 178 -72.63 17.95 44.37
N GLN A 179 -72.40 18.68 43.27
CA GLN A 179 -73.18 19.88 42.94
C GLN A 179 -74.67 19.56 42.79
N GLU A 180 -75.05 18.48 42.12
CA GLU A 180 -76.45 18.07 41.98
C GLU A 180 -77.11 17.81 43.34
N ASN A 181 -76.40 17.16 44.27
CA ASN A 181 -76.88 16.93 45.63
C ASN A 181 -76.95 18.24 46.45
N GLU A 182 -75.94 19.11 46.36
CA GLU A 182 -75.95 20.44 46.98
C GLU A 182 -77.12 21.31 46.47
N TYR A 183 -77.44 21.25 45.17
CA TYR A 183 -78.59 21.93 44.60
C TYR A 183 -79.92 21.31 45.06
N LYS A 184 -80.04 19.98 45.16
CA LYS A 184 -81.21 19.31 45.74
C LYS A 184 -81.44 19.72 47.19
N ASP A 185 -80.38 19.72 48.00
CA ASP A 185 -80.42 20.18 49.39
C ASP A 185 -80.76 21.67 49.50
N TYR A 186 -80.24 22.50 48.60
CA TYR A 186 -80.57 23.93 48.54
C TYR A 186 -82.05 24.17 48.22
N VAL A 187 -82.59 23.47 47.21
CA VAL A 187 -84.02 23.53 46.85
C VAL A 187 -84.89 23.03 48.00
N TYR A 188 -84.58 21.87 48.59
CA TYR A 188 -85.30 21.34 49.74
C TYR A 188 -85.28 22.30 50.95
N ASN A 189 -84.14 22.94 51.22
CA ASN A 189 -84.03 23.93 52.28
C ASN A 189 -84.81 25.23 51.96
N LEU A 190 -84.88 25.66 50.70
CA LEU A 190 -85.72 26.78 50.27
C LEU A 190 -87.21 26.45 50.39
N GLU A 191 -87.64 25.27 49.95
CA GLU A 191 -89.03 24.81 50.09
C GLU A 191 -89.43 24.72 51.56
N LYS A 192 -88.60 24.09 52.40
CA LYS A 192 -88.78 24.02 53.85
C LYS A 192 -88.88 25.40 54.49
N LYS A 193 -88.00 26.35 54.12
CA LYS A 193 -88.08 27.75 54.58
C LYS A 193 -89.38 28.41 54.10
N SER A 194 -89.76 28.27 52.84
CA SER A 194 -91.01 28.82 52.28
C SER A 194 -92.24 28.30 53.02
N VAL A 195 -92.29 27.01 53.35
CA VAL A 195 -93.38 26.40 54.14
C VAL A 195 -93.40 26.97 55.57
N LEU A 196 -92.25 27.01 56.24
CA LEU A 196 -92.13 27.56 57.60
C LEU A 196 -92.48 29.05 57.66
N ASP A 197 -92.07 29.84 56.67
CA ASP A 197 -92.37 31.28 56.58
C ASP A 197 -93.84 31.53 56.23
N LYS A 198 -94.47 30.69 55.38
CA LYS A 198 -95.93 30.73 55.16
C LYS A 198 -96.69 30.42 56.45
N ASP A 199 -96.26 29.44 57.23
CA ASP A 199 -96.91 29.11 58.51
C ASP A 199 -96.61 30.11 59.62
N ARG A 200 -95.41 30.70 59.65
CA ARG A 200 -95.07 31.84 60.51
C ARG A 200 -95.95 33.04 60.14
N LEU A 201 -96.08 33.37 58.86
CA LEU A 201 -96.92 34.47 58.38
C LEU A 201 -98.40 34.21 58.69
N ARG A 202 -98.91 32.98 58.54
CA ARG A 202 -100.27 32.62 58.98
C ARG A 202 -100.45 32.87 60.49
N LYS A 203 -99.52 32.39 61.32
CA LYS A 203 -99.54 32.62 62.78
C LYS A 203 -99.46 34.11 63.10
N GLU A 204 -98.61 34.87 62.42
CA GLU A 204 -98.46 36.31 62.61
C GLU A 204 -99.69 37.08 62.12
N ILE A 205 -100.33 36.68 61.02
CA ILE A 205 -101.60 37.27 60.57
C ILE A 205 -102.70 37.00 61.60
N ILE A 206 -102.82 35.77 62.13
CA ILE A 206 -103.78 35.46 63.19
C ILE A 206 -103.48 36.28 64.45
N GLN A 207 -102.22 36.37 64.88
CA GLN A 207 -101.79 37.19 66.02
C GLN A 207 -102.03 38.68 65.79
N ARG A 208 -101.73 39.21 64.60
CA ARG A 208 -101.96 40.61 64.24
C ARG A 208 -103.44 40.91 64.08
N VAL A 209 -104.28 40.00 63.59
CA VAL A 209 -105.74 40.18 63.56
C VAL A 209 -106.28 40.18 64.99
N ASN A 210 -105.80 39.31 65.87
CA ASN A 210 -106.16 39.34 67.30
C ASN A 210 -105.66 40.61 67.99
N LEU A 211 -104.42 41.02 67.73
CA LEU A 211 -103.84 42.25 68.27
C LEU A 211 -104.58 43.46 67.75
N VAL A 212 -104.84 43.57 66.44
CA VAL A 212 -105.66 44.63 65.82
C VAL A 212 -107.09 44.59 66.34
N ALA A 213 -107.66 43.42 66.67
CA ALA A 213 -108.95 43.35 67.35
C ALA A 213 -108.89 43.86 68.81
N THR A 214 -107.75 43.74 69.50
CA THR A 214 -107.54 44.33 70.85
C THR A 214 -107.07 45.78 70.82
N GLU A 215 -106.36 46.20 69.77
CA GLU A 215 -105.88 47.56 69.56
C GLU A 215 -106.97 48.41 68.91
N PHE A 216 -107.88 47.90 68.07
CA PHE A 216 -109.14 48.61 67.78
C PHE A 216 -109.96 48.82 69.06
N ARG A 217 -109.86 47.90 70.05
CA ARG A 217 -110.44 48.06 71.39
C ARG A 217 -109.63 48.97 72.35
N LYS A 218 -108.44 49.46 71.98
CA LYS A 218 -107.58 50.35 72.81
C LYS A 218 -107.23 51.70 72.16
N VAL A 219 -107.11 51.74 70.84
CA VAL A 219 -106.92 52.95 70.00
C VAL A 219 -108.24 53.70 69.83
N ALA A 220 -109.37 52.99 69.92
CA ALA A 220 -110.67 53.61 70.26
C ALA A 220 -110.69 54.23 71.68
N THR A 221 -109.67 53.96 72.50
CA THR A 221 -109.57 54.42 73.90
C THR A 221 -108.44 55.43 74.12
N ASN A 222 -107.34 55.40 73.35
CA ASN A 222 -106.19 56.31 73.47
C ASN A 222 -105.38 56.45 72.15
N GLN A 223 -105.07 57.69 71.73
CA GLN A 223 -104.15 58.01 70.62
C GLN A 223 -102.91 58.78 71.11
N MET A 224 -101.74 58.52 70.50
CA MET A 224 -100.51 59.31 70.69
C MET A 224 -99.59 59.16 69.46
N TRP A 225 -99.10 60.27 68.88
CA TRP A 225 -98.58 60.28 67.49
C TRP A 225 -97.06 60.53 67.35
N ASP A 226 -96.38 61.10 68.36
CA ASP A 226 -95.04 61.68 68.15
C ASP A 226 -93.86 60.70 68.11
N THR A 227 -93.95 59.52 68.74
CA THR A 227 -92.82 58.57 68.83
C THR A 227 -92.42 58.02 67.45
N THR A 228 -93.40 57.75 66.58
CA THR A 228 -93.19 57.17 65.24
C THR A 228 -92.37 58.10 64.33
N LYS A 229 -92.54 59.42 64.49
CA LYS A 229 -91.91 60.42 63.62
C LYS A 229 -90.38 60.47 63.76
N ARG A 230 -89.84 60.24 64.97
CA ARG A 230 -88.40 60.34 65.26
C ARG A 230 -87.59 59.14 64.75
N ALA A 231 -88.15 57.93 64.87
CA ALA A 231 -87.49 56.70 64.40
C ALA A 231 -87.29 56.68 62.86
N ILE A 232 -88.23 57.25 62.10
CA ILE A 232 -88.15 57.32 60.63
C ILE A 232 -86.97 58.18 60.18
N THR A 233 -86.71 59.31 60.84
CA THR A 233 -85.64 60.23 60.45
C THR A 233 -84.23 59.66 60.66
N GLU A 234 -84.02 58.87 61.72
CA GLU A 234 -82.72 58.25 62.01
C GLU A 234 -82.45 57.02 61.12
N ASN A 235 -83.50 56.26 60.76
CA ASN A 235 -83.35 55.12 59.85
C ASN A 235 -82.93 55.57 58.42
N ASN A 236 -83.47 56.70 57.96
CA ASN A 236 -83.14 57.27 56.65
C ASN A 236 -81.66 57.70 56.53
N THR A 237 -81.05 58.26 57.59
CA THR A 237 -79.65 58.71 57.54
C THR A 237 -78.68 57.53 57.53
N VAL A 238 -78.94 56.49 58.32
CA VAL A 238 -78.15 55.24 58.31
C VAL A 238 -78.24 54.55 56.95
N THR A 239 -79.44 54.44 56.38
CA THR A 239 -79.67 53.85 55.05
C THR A 239 -78.88 54.58 53.96
N LEU A 240 -78.83 55.92 54.02
CA LEU A 240 -78.04 56.72 53.08
C LEU A 240 -76.54 56.43 53.19
N GLN A 241 -75.99 56.29 54.40
CA GLN A 241 -74.57 55.97 54.59
C GLN A 241 -74.23 54.53 54.13
N LEU A 242 -75.10 53.57 54.45
CA LEU A 242 -74.94 52.17 53.99
C LEU A 242 -74.87 52.08 52.46
N SER A 243 -75.71 52.86 51.76
CA SER A 243 -75.71 52.93 50.29
C SER A 243 -74.40 53.48 49.69
N LYS A 244 -73.73 54.41 50.39
CA LYS A 244 -72.43 54.97 49.97
C LYS A 244 -71.31 53.95 50.14
N ILE A 245 -71.26 53.28 51.30
CA ILE A 245 -70.26 52.25 51.60
C ILE A 245 -70.40 51.05 50.65
N SER A 246 -71.63 50.59 50.40
CA SER A 246 -71.91 49.52 49.44
C SER A 246 -71.42 49.84 48.03
N ARG A 247 -71.60 51.09 47.56
CA ARG A 247 -71.12 51.54 46.25
C ARG A 247 -69.59 51.54 46.16
N GLN A 248 -68.89 52.01 47.19
CA GLN A 248 -67.43 52.00 47.25
C GLN A 248 -66.87 50.58 47.29
N GLY A 249 -67.49 49.68 48.07
CA GLY A 249 -67.12 48.27 48.10
C GLY A 249 -67.27 47.58 46.73
N MET A 250 -68.32 47.91 45.98
CA MET A 250 -68.54 47.40 44.62
C MET A 250 -67.49 47.89 43.62
N GLN A 251 -67.06 49.16 43.72
CA GLN A 251 -65.99 49.71 42.88
C GLN A 251 -64.64 49.03 43.15
N LEU A 252 -64.25 48.88 44.41
CA LEU A 252 -63.01 48.19 44.80
C LEU A 252 -63.00 46.71 44.37
N LEU A 253 -64.16 46.05 44.41
CA LEU A 253 -64.27 44.66 43.95
C LEU A 253 -64.09 44.55 42.44
N GLN A 254 -64.68 45.47 41.66
CA GLN A 254 -64.49 45.55 40.21
C GLN A 254 -63.03 45.86 39.83
N GLU A 255 -62.36 46.78 40.54
CA GLU A 255 -60.93 47.05 40.36
C GLU A 255 -60.07 45.81 40.68
N ASN A 256 -60.40 45.08 41.74
CA ASN A 256 -59.69 43.85 42.13
C ASN A 256 -59.85 42.73 41.09
N GLU A 257 -61.03 42.56 40.51
CA GLU A 257 -61.28 41.63 39.40
C GLU A 257 -60.49 42.03 38.13
N GLN A 258 -60.44 43.32 37.80
CA GLN A 258 -59.64 43.80 36.67
C GLN A 258 -58.15 43.55 36.89
N LEU A 259 -57.62 43.82 38.09
CA LEU A 259 -56.22 43.58 38.45
C LEU A 259 -55.86 42.08 38.43
N LYS A 260 -56.74 41.20 38.92
CA LYS A 260 -56.57 39.74 38.76
C LYS A 260 -56.56 39.35 37.29
N GLY A 261 -57.48 39.89 36.49
CA GLY A 261 -57.54 39.65 35.06
C GLY A 261 -56.32 40.15 34.27
N THR A 262 -55.61 41.19 34.74
CA THR A 262 -54.32 41.61 34.14
C THR A 262 -53.17 40.76 34.64
N GLN A 263 -53.15 40.38 35.92
CA GLN A 263 -52.17 39.46 36.50
C GLN A 263 -52.19 38.10 35.78
N ASP A 264 -53.37 37.49 35.60
CA ASP A 264 -53.53 36.20 34.91
C ASP A 264 -53.03 36.25 33.46
N LYS A 265 -53.25 37.38 32.77
CA LYS A 265 -52.73 37.59 31.40
C LYS A 265 -51.21 37.69 31.40
N LEU A 266 -50.63 38.40 32.36
CA LEU A 266 -49.18 38.55 32.47
C LEU A 266 -48.49 37.23 32.83
N CYS A 267 -49.05 36.44 33.76
CA CYS A 267 -48.57 35.09 34.08
C CYS A 267 -48.55 34.20 32.82
N LYS A 268 -49.65 34.14 32.06
CA LYS A 268 -49.72 33.37 30.80
C LYS A 268 -48.70 33.82 29.76
N GLN A 269 -48.38 35.11 29.69
CA GLN A 269 -47.32 35.64 28.82
C GLN A 269 -45.93 35.23 29.29
N LEU A 270 -45.66 35.26 30.60
CA LEU A 270 -44.40 34.79 31.17
C LEU A 270 -44.20 33.29 30.93
N ASP A 271 -45.23 32.47 31.16
CA ASP A 271 -45.19 31.02 30.89
C ASP A 271 -44.87 30.73 29.41
N LEU A 272 -45.49 31.46 28.48
CA LEU A 272 -45.22 31.33 27.05
C LEU A 272 -43.77 31.72 26.71
N LEU A 273 -43.27 32.83 27.26
CA LEU A 273 -41.89 33.28 27.05
C LEU A 273 -40.86 32.31 27.63
N GLU A 274 -41.09 31.79 28.85
CA GLU A 274 -40.21 30.80 29.46
C GLU A 274 -40.18 29.50 28.65
N ASN A 275 -41.33 29.05 28.13
CA ASN A 275 -41.41 27.88 27.26
C ASN A 275 -40.70 28.09 25.92
N THR A 276 -40.85 29.26 25.28
CA THR A 276 -40.08 29.56 24.04
C THR A 276 -38.58 29.63 24.32
N GLN A 277 -38.15 30.20 25.45
CA GLN A 277 -36.75 30.20 25.88
C GLN A 277 -36.20 28.78 26.10
N LYS A 278 -36.96 27.90 26.77
CA LYS A 278 -36.61 26.48 26.95
C LYS A 278 -36.45 25.75 25.61
N VAL A 279 -37.35 25.99 24.65
CA VAL A 279 -37.27 25.41 23.29
C VAL A 279 -36.06 25.95 22.54
N MET A 280 -35.83 27.27 22.55
CA MET A 280 -34.65 27.89 21.93
C MET A 280 -33.34 27.36 22.53
N ALA A 281 -33.25 27.20 23.85
CA ALA A 281 -32.06 26.63 24.50
C ALA A 281 -31.80 25.17 24.07
N ARG A 282 -32.85 24.35 23.97
CA ARG A 282 -32.75 22.96 23.44
C ARG A 282 -32.27 22.95 21.99
N HIS A 283 -32.83 23.82 21.16
CA HIS A 283 -32.47 23.98 19.74
C HIS A 283 -31.01 24.43 19.59
N SER A 284 -30.59 25.48 20.29
CA SER A 284 -29.20 25.98 20.29
C SER A 284 -28.20 24.93 20.75
N ARG A 285 -28.54 24.11 21.75
CA ARG A 285 -27.72 22.96 22.17
C ARG A 285 -27.61 21.89 21.07
N GLY A 286 -28.69 21.64 20.34
CA GLY A 286 -28.71 20.77 19.16
C GLY A 286 -27.79 21.27 18.06
N HIS A 287 -27.92 22.54 17.68
CA HIS A 287 -27.05 23.20 16.70
C HIS A 287 -25.58 23.19 17.12
N HIS A 288 -25.28 23.47 18.39
CA HIS A 288 -23.92 23.39 18.90
C HIS A 288 -23.32 21.99 18.77
N LYS A 289 -24.10 20.93 19.08
CA LYS A 289 -23.67 19.54 18.86
C LYS A 289 -23.42 19.24 17.37
N ILE A 290 -24.29 19.70 16.47
CA ILE A 290 -24.13 19.54 15.02
C ILE A 290 -22.87 20.27 14.54
N ILE A 291 -22.63 21.50 14.99
CA ILE A 291 -21.42 22.28 14.66
C ILE A 291 -20.15 21.55 15.12
N LEU A 292 -20.13 21.00 16.34
CA LEU A 292 -19.01 20.21 16.84
C LEU A 292 -18.76 18.96 15.96
N MET A 293 -19.81 18.18 15.67
CA MET A 293 -19.68 16.99 14.81
C MET A 293 -19.23 17.32 13.38
N LEU A 294 -19.70 18.43 12.80
CA LEU A 294 -19.25 18.90 11.48
C LEU A 294 -17.80 19.40 11.51
N THR A 295 -17.39 20.05 12.60
CA THR A 295 -16.02 20.53 12.79
C THR A 295 -15.05 19.36 12.93
N GLU A 296 -15.42 18.33 13.70
CA GLU A 296 -14.67 17.09 13.85
C GLU A 296 -14.49 16.38 12.50
N LYS A 297 -15.58 16.19 11.73
CA LYS A 297 -15.51 15.64 10.36
C LYS A 297 -14.64 16.48 9.43
N CYS A 298 -14.70 17.81 9.50
CA CYS A 298 -13.81 18.67 8.71
C CYS A 298 -12.33 18.46 9.07
N LEU A 299 -12.00 18.24 10.35
CA LEU A 299 -10.63 17.93 10.79
C LEU A 299 -10.19 16.52 10.35
N GLU A 300 -11.08 15.53 10.40
CA GLU A 300 -10.83 14.18 9.87
C GLU A 300 -10.55 14.23 8.37
N HIS A 301 -11.38 14.93 7.60
CA HIS A 301 -11.17 15.13 6.17
C HIS A 301 -9.85 15.84 5.87
N GLN A 302 -9.47 16.87 6.64
CA GLN A 302 -8.19 17.57 6.48
C GLN A 302 -6.98 16.65 6.74
N ARG A 303 -7.05 15.79 7.76
CA ARG A 303 -6.01 14.78 8.03
C ARG A 303 -5.90 13.78 6.87
N GLY A 304 -7.03 13.23 6.43
CA GLY A 304 -7.08 12.33 5.28
C GLY A 304 -6.52 12.96 4.01
N THR A 305 -6.83 14.23 3.72
CA THR A 305 -6.24 14.92 2.57
C THR A 305 -4.72 15.06 2.69
N ALA A 306 -4.19 15.45 3.86
CA ALA A 306 -2.76 15.58 4.08
C ALA A 306 -2.02 14.23 3.94
N GLU A 307 -2.60 13.14 4.44
CA GLU A 307 -2.09 11.78 4.27
C GLU A 307 -2.07 11.38 2.79
N THR A 308 -3.14 11.63 2.03
CA THR A 308 -3.18 11.33 0.58
C THR A 308 -2.20 12.17 -0.23
N GLU A 309 -1.94 13.42 0.16
CA GLU A 309 -0.92 14.27 -0.46
C GLU A 309 0.50 13.75 -0.17
N GLN A 310 0.77 13.33 1.08
CA GLN A 310 2.04 12.72 1.45
C GLN A 310 2.30 11.41 0.68
N LEU A 311 1.28 10.55 0.56
CA LEU A 311 1.35 9.32 -0.26
C LEU A 311 1.55 9.63 -1.75
N ARG A 312 0.87 10.65 -2.30
CA ARG A 312 1.06 11.10 -3.69
C ARG A 312 2.48 11.59 -3.95
N LEU A 313 3.08 12.32 -3.00
CA LEU A 313 4.48 12.77 -3.10
C LEU A 313 5.45 11.57 -3.08
N GLN A 314 5.22 10.59 -2.21
CA GLN A 314 6.04 9.36 -2.17
C GLN A 314 5.91 8.54 -3.46
N LEU A 315 4.70 8.38 -4.00
CA LEU A 315 4.48 7.71 -5.29
C LEU A 315 5.22 8.43 -6.43
N SER A 316 5.14 9.76 -6.50
CA SER A 316 5.85 10.53 -7.53
C SER A 316 7.38 10.40 -7.42
N GLN A 317 7.93 10.33 -6.20
CA GLN A 317 9.36 10.05 -5.99
C GLN A 317 9.75 8.63 -6.46
N LEU A 318 8.90 7.63 -6.20
CA LEU A 318 9.11 6.26 -6.67
C LEU A 318 9.02 6.16 -8.20
N GLU A 319 8.04 6.81 -8.83
CA GLU A 319 7.92 6.89 -10.29
C GLU A 319 9.16 7.54 -10.94
N GLN A 320 9.68 8.63 -10.36
CA GLN A 320 10.90 9.29 -10.84
C GLN A 320 12.13 8.38 -10.74
N SER A 321 12.32 7.69 -9.61
CA SER A 321 13.44 6.75 -9.43
C SER A 321 13.34 5.50 -10.32
N LEU A 322 12.12 5.00 -10.56
CA LEU A 322 11.87 3.92 -11.52
C LEU A 322 12.18 4.38 -12.96
N GLY A 323 11.80 5.61 -13.32
CA GLY A 323 12.13 6.21 -14.61
C GLY A 323 13.64 6.38 -14.82
N GLN A 324 14.38 6.84 -13.80
CA GLN A 324 15.85 6.90 -13.81
C GLN A 324 16.46 5.51 -13.99
N LEU A 325 16.04 4.52 -13.20
CA LEU A 325 16.53 3.15 -13.30
C LEU A 325 16.25 2.50 -14.67
N GLN A 326 15.14 2.85 -15.32
CA GLN A 326 14.85 2.45 -16.70
C GLN A 326 15.82 3.08 -17.71
N GLN A 327 16.12 4.38 -17.58
CA GLN A 327 17.11 5.07 -18.43
C GLN A 327 18.50 4.46 -18.26
N ASP A 328 18.94 4.22 -17.02
CA ASP A 328 20.21 3.55 -16.72
C ASP A 328 20.27 2.14 -17.31
N ASN A 329 19.19 1.36 -17.21
CA ASN A 329 19.10 0.05 -17.84
C ASN A 329 19.21 0.11 -19.37
N GLN A 330 18.60 1.12 -20.02
CA GLN A 330 18.73 1.32 -21.47
C GLN A 330 20.17 1.73 -21.85
N ALA A 331 20.80 2.61 -21.07
CA ALA A 331 22.20 2.99 -21.26
C ALA A 331 23.16 1.81 -21.10
N LEU A 332 22.99 0.99 -20.05
CA LEU A 332 23.80 -0.22 -19.84
C LEU A 332 23.59 -1.26 -20.95
N ARG A 333 22.36 -1.42 -21.46
CA ARG A 333 22.08 -2.29 -22.63
C ARG A 333 22.80 -1.79 -23.88
N SER A 334 22.77 -0.49 -24.18
CA SER A 334 23.45 0.05 -25.36
C SER A 334 24.99 -0.06 -25.26
N GLN A 335 25.55 0.14 -24.06
CA GLN A 335 26.97 -0.10 -23.78
C GLN A 335 27.35 -1.58 -23.96
N ARG A 336 26.55 -2.51 -23.42
CA ARG A 336 26.74 -3.95 -23.63
C ARG A 336 26.76 -4.30 -25.12
N ASP A 337 25.83 -3.76 -25.89
CA ASP A 337 25.70 -4.07 -27.32
C ASP A 337 26.85 -3.47 -28.14
N GLN A 338 27.34 -2.28 -27.75
CA GLN A 338 28.55 -1.69 -28.32
C GLN A 338 29.80 -2.55 -28.02
N LEU A 339 29.93 -3.06 -26.79
CA LEU A 339 31.04 -3.94 -26.39
C LEU A 339 30.97 -5.31 -27.09
N ASN A 340 29.77 -5.89 -27.26
CA ASN A 340 29.56 -7.11 -28.04
C ASN A 340 30.00 -6.91 -29.50
N LEU A 341 29.60 -5.80 -30.14
CA LEU A 341 30.01 -5.49 -31.51
C LEU A 341 31.54 -5.28 -31.63
N GLN A 342 32.18 -4.69 -30.61
CA GLN A 342 33.64 -4.61 -30.56
C GLN A 342 34.29 -5.99 -30.42
N LEU A 343 33.74 -6.86 -29.56
CA LEU A 343 34.22 -8.23 -29.36
C LEU A 343 34.10 -9.06 -30.65
N GLU A 344 32.97 -9.01 -31.34
CA GLU A 344 32.76 -9.65 -32.64
C GLU A 344 33.77 -9.17 -33.69
N ARG A 345 34.00 -7.85 -33.79
CA ARG A 345 35.02 -7.27 -34.68
C ARG A 345 36.43 -7.79 -34.35
N GLN A 346 36.78 -7.93 -33.08
CA GLN A 346 38.07 -8.49 -32.67
C GLN A 346 38.16 -10.00 -32.94
N GLN A 347 37.08 -10.75 -32.72
CA GLN A 347 37.02 -12.18 -33.06
C GLN A 347 37.18 -12.39 -34.58
N ALA A 348 36.49 -11.59 -35.42
CA ALA A 348 36.62 -11.63 -36.87
C ALA A 348 38.05 -11.29 -37.33
N LYS A 349 38.68 -10.26 -36.74
CA LYS A 349 40.11 -9.95 -36.98
C LYS A 349 41.02 -11.12 -36.59
N ALA A 350 40.81 -11.71 -35.41
CA ALA A 350 41.59 -12.85 -34.94
C ALA A 350 41.39 -14.11 -35.82
N GLN A 351 40.20 -14.31 -36.40
CA GLN A 351 39.95 -15.38 -37.37
C GLN A 351 40.68 -15.12 -38.70
N ARG A 352 40.65 -13.88 -39.23
CA ARG A 352 41.40 -13.50 -40.45
C ARG A 352 42.91 -13.69 -40.27
N LEU A 353 43.48 -13.18 -39.19
CA LEU A 353 44.91 -13.34 -38.87
C LEU A 353 45.30 -14.82 -38.70
N LYS A 354 44.42 -15.66 -38.14
CA LYS A 354 44.65 -17.12 -38.10
C LYS A 354 44.65 -17.74 -39.50
N GLN A 355 43.73 -17.34 -40.38
CA GLN A 355 43.69 -17.84 -41.76
C GLN A 355 44.95 -17.41 -42.53
N GLU A 356 45.36 -16.15 -42.42
CA GLU A 356 46.61 -15.62 -43.00
C GLU A 356 47.83 -16.39 -42.47
N LEU A 357 47.95 -16.57 -41.15
CA LEU A 357 49.01 -17.39 -40.56
C LEU A 357 49.04 -18.82 -41.10
N THR A 358 47.88 -19.46 -41.29
CA THR A 358 47.84 -20.82 -41.89
C THR A 358 48.17 -20.86 -43.38
N LYS A 359 47.95 -19.76 -44.13
CA LYS A 359 48.40 -19.63 -45.52
C LYS A 359 49.92 -19.45 -45.57
N GLU A 360 50.46 -18.53 -44.77
CA GLU A 360 51.91 -18.32 -44.63
C GLU A 360 52.63 -19.59 -44.17
N GLN A 361 52.08 -20.35 -43.21
CA GLN A 361 52.64 -21.64 -42.80
C GLN A 361 52.66 -22.67 -43.93
N LYS A 362 51.65 -22.69 -44.82
CA LYS A 362 51.64 -23.58 -46.00
C LYS A 362 52.66 -23.15 -47.04
N VAL A 363 52.75 -21.85 -47.34
CA VAL A 363 53.77 -21.29 -48.25
C VAL A 363 55.16 -21.62 -47.71
N ARG A 364 55.42 -21.32 -46.43
CA ARG A 364 56.67 -21.65 -45.76
C ARG A 364 57.00 -23.14 -45.82
N ALA A 365 56.05 -24.03 -45.52
CA ALA A 365 56.27 -25.47 -45.63
C ALA A 365 56.62 -25.89 -47.07
N SER A 366 55.96 -25.31 -48.09
CA SER A 366 56.27 -25.59 -49.49
C SER A 366 57.67 -25.09 -49.90
N LEU A 367 58.08 -23.91 -49.40
CA LEU A 367 59.43 -23.37 -49.59
C LEU A 367 60.48 -24.21 -48.85
N GLU A 368 60.20 -24.67 -47.63
CA GLU A 368 61.07 -25.59 -46.88
C GLU A 368 61.22 -26.92 -47.63
N THR A 369 60.16 -27.46 -48.25
CA THR A 369 60.29 -28.65 -49.11
C THR A 369 61.05 -28.40 -50.41
N ALA A 370 60.86 -27.24 -51.05
CA ALA A 370 61.59 -26.88 -52.27
C ALA A 370 63.08 -26.65 -52.00
N LEU A 371 63.42 -26.01 -50.87
CA LEU A 371 64.79 -25.87 -50.39
C LEU A 371 65.42 -27.23 -50.05
N ALA A 372 64.69 -28.12 -49.37
CA ALA A 372 65.17 -29.47 -49.08
C ALA A 372 65.46 -30.24 -50.38
N GLN A 373 64.55 -30.22 -51.35
CA GLN A 373 64.75 -30.80 -52.68
C GLN A 373 65.95 -30.19 -53.40
N ALA A 374 66.07 -28.85 -53.43
CA ALA A 374 67.22 -28.16 -54.02
C ALA A 374 68.55 -28.54 -53.34
N THR A 375 68.58 -28.74 -52.02
CA THR A 375 69.78 -29.22 -51.33
C THR A 375 70.14 -30.67 -51.66
N VAL A 376 69.17 -31.54 -51.92
CA VAL A 376 69.42 -32.91 -52.42
C VAL A 376 69.94 -32.86 -53.85
N PHE A 377 69.28 -32.14 -54.76
CA PHE A 377 69.76 -31.94 -56.14
C PHE A 377 71.18 -31.37 -56.20
N LEU A 378 71.54 -30.43 -55.30
CA LEU A 378 72.91 -29.92 -55.18
C LEU A 378 73.89 -30.95 -54.63
N GLN A 379 73.49 -31.82 -53.71
CA GLN A 379 74.32 -32.93 -53.23
C GLN A 379 74.55 -33.98 -54.32
N ASP A 380 73.53 -34.27 -55.13
CA ASP A 380 73.64 -35.18 -56.27
C ASP A 380 74.60 -34.61 -57.33
N ILE A 381 74.47 -33.33 -57.70
CA ILE A 381 75.40 -32.63 -58.61
C ILE A 381 76.85 -32.65 -58.08
N LEU A 382 77.06 -32.62 -56.76
CA LEU A 382 78.39 -32.65 -56.14
C LEU A 382 78.95 -34.07 -55.95
N GLN A 383 78.14 -35.13 -56.03
CA GLN A 383 78.58 -36.53 -55.93
C GLN A 383 78.95 -37.13 -57.29
N MET A 384 78.58 -36.49 -58.40
CA MET A 384 79.01 -36.86 -59.74
C MET A 384 80.50 -36.54 -59.95
N GLN A 385 81.37 -37.54 -59.79
CA GLN A 385 82.76 -37.48 -60.27
C GLN A 385 82.84 -37.93 -61.75
N PRO A 386 83.79 -37.40 -62.54
CA PRO A 386 84.07 -37.93 -63.88
C PRO A 386 84.82 -39.27 -63.77
N ASP A 387 84.39 -40.27 -64.53
CA ASP A 387 85.24 -41.41 -64.89
C ASP A 387 86.16 -40.97 -66.04
N GLU A 388 87.49 -41.13 -65.88
CA GLU A 388 88.51 -40.51 -66.76
C GLU A 388 88.81 -41.28 -68.07
N GLU A 389 87.90 -42.13 -68.55
CA GLU A 389 88.13 -43.00 -69.72
C GLU A 389 87.09 -42.82 -70.85
N ASP A 390 87.03 -41.63 -71.47
CA ASP A 390 87.00 -41.47 -72.94
C ASP A 390 86.99 -39.98 -73.40
N GLY A 391 87.53 -39.72 -74.59
CA GLY A 391 87.90 -38.37 -75.06
C GLY A 391 86.78 -37.37 -75.37
N ASP A 392 85.51 -37.78 -75.40
CA ASP A 392 84.34 -36.92 -75.70
C ASP A 392 83.50 -36.57 -74.46
N PHE A 393 83.91 -36.99 -73.25
CA PHE A 393 83.09 -36.89 -72.05
C PHE A 393 82.94 -35.48 -71.46
N ASP A 394 83.86 -34.53 -71.71
CA ASP A 394 83.76 -33.18 -71.12
C ASP A 394 82.52 -32.41 -71.62
N VAL A 395 82.16 -32.54 -72.90
CA VAL A 395 80.97 -31.85 -73.45
C VAL A 395 79.68 -32.48 -72.90
N VAL A 396 79.60 -33.81 -72.83
CA VAL A 396 78.40 -34.51 -72.34
C VAL A 396 78.20 -34.32 -70.84
N PHE A 397 79.27 -34.43 -70.05
CA PHE A 397 79.24 -34.18 -68.61
C PHE A 397 78.89 -32.72 -68.29
N GLN A 398 79.49 -31.75 -69.00
CA GLN A 398 79.12 -30.34 -68.84
C GLN A 398 77.70 -30.04 -69.34
N LEU A 399 77.20 -30.72 -70.37
CA LEU A 399 75.82 -30.56 -70.84
C LEU A 399 74.82 -31.09 -69.81
N GLN A 400 75.03 -32.30 -69.29
CA GLN A 400 74.18 -32.90 -68.26
C GLN A 400 74.23 -32.09 -66.94
N ARG A 401 75.41 -31.57 -66.57
CA ARG A 401 75.55 -30.66 -65.43
C ARG A 401 74.86 -29.32 -65.67
N LYS A 402 74.93 -28.75 -66.88
CA LYS A 402 74.18 -27.54 -67.26
C LYS A 402 72.68 -27.78 -67.22
N GLU A 403 72.21 -28.91 -67.73
CA GLU A 403 70.79 -29.28 -67.73
C GLU A 403 70.27 -29.47 -66.31
N MET A 404 71.00 -30.17 -65.43
CA MET A 404 70.67 -30.30 -64.00
C MET A 404 70.69 -28.96 -63.26
N LEU A 405 71.65 -28.06 -63.55
CA LEU A 405 71.67 -26.70 -63.01
C LEU A 405 70.52 -25.84 -63.56
N GLN A 406 70.09 -26.06 -64.79
CA GLN A 406 68.97 -25.38 -65.42
C GLN A 406 67.62 -25.89 -64.88
N GLN A 407 67.49 -27.19 -64.60
CA GLN A 407 66.36 -27.78 -63.87
C GLN A 407 66.31 -27.31 -62.41
N LEU A 408 67.45 -27.21 -61.74
CA LEU A 408 67.54 -26.60 -60.40
C LEU A 408 67.11 -25.12 -60.43
N LEU A 409 67.53 -24.37 -61.46
CA LEU A 409 67.14 -22.97 -61.65
C LEU A 409 65.63 -22.84 -61.92
N THR A 410 65.03 -23.71 -62.74
CA THR A 410 63.58 -23.68 -62.96
C THR A 410 62.79 -24.04 -61.70
N MET A 411 63.22 -25.07 -60.95
CA MET A 411 62.62 -25.44 -59.66
C MET A 411 62.69 -24.30 -58.63
N LEU A 412 63.85 -23.67 -58.48
CA LEU A 412 64.02 -22.52 -57.59
C LEU A 412 63.23 -21.30 -58.08
N SER A 413 63.11 -21.08 -59.39
CA SER A 413 62.28 -20.00 -59.95
C SER A 413 60.78 -20.22 -59.72
N ALA A 414 60.31 -21.47 -59.78
CA ALA A 414 58.94 -21.83 -59.44
C ALA A 414 58.67 -21.64 -57.94
N ALA A 415 59.64 -21.98 -57.09
CA ALA A 415 59.56 -21.72 -55.65
C ALA A 415 59.56 -20.22 -55.33
N THR A 416 60.34 -19.38 -56.03
CA THR A 416 60.30 -17.92 -55.81
C THR A 416 59.00 -17.27 -56.28
N LEU A 417 58.29 -17.84 -57.25
CA LEU A 417 56.94 -17.42 -57.65
C LEU A 417 55.85 -17.81 -56.63
N LEU A 418 56.06 -18.87 -55.84
CA LEU A 418 55.20 -19.27 -54.72
C LEU A 418 55.38 -18.38 -53.49
N SER A 419 56.52 -17.70 -53.35
CA SER A 419 56.70 -16.67 -52.34
C SER A 419 55.99 -15.39 -52.78
N PRO A 420 55.03 -14.86 -52.00
CA PRO A 420 54.62 -13.47 -52.18
C PRO A 420 55.88 -12.61 -52.07
N GLN A 421 56.09 -11.70 -53.05
CA GLN A 421 57.19 -10.74 -52.95
C GLN A 421 57.08 -10.00 -51.61
N LEU A 422 58.24 -9.74 -51.00
CA LEU A 422 58.37 -9.10 -49.71
C LEU A 422 57.71 -7.71 -49.72
N ALA A 423 56.40 -7.69 -49.45
CA ALA A 423 55.62 -6.47 -49.35
C ALA A 423 56.14 -5.71 -48.14
N VAL A 424 56.97 -4.70 -48.46
CA VAL A 424 57.60 -3.75 -47.55
C VAL A 424 56.71 -3.52 -46.33
N TRP A 425 57.10 -4.08 -45.19
CA TRP A 425 56.50 -3.71 -43.91
C TRP A 425 56.65 -2.19 -43.80
N PRO A 426 55.57 -1.40 -43.69
CA PRO A 426 55.70 0.02 -43.51
C PRO A 426 56.50 0.27 -42.24
N ARG A 427 57.71 0.80 -42.44
CA ARG A 427 58.61 1.23 -41.38
C ARG A 427 57.80 2.11 -40.44
N ARG A 428 57.80 1.77 -39.15
CA ARG A 428 57.02 2.47 -38.12
C ARG A 428 57.55 3.89 -37.92
N GLU A 429 57.15 4.80 -38.80
CA GLU A 429 57.39 6.22 -38.66
C GLU A 429 56.36 6.82 -37.71
N SER A 430 56.86 7.63 -36.79
CA SER A 430 56.10 8.20 -35.69
C SER A 430 55.90 9.70 -35.95
N GLN A 431 54.73 10.21 -35.55
CA GLN A 431 54.39 11.65 -35.43
C GLN A 431 54.09 12.41 -36.75
N PRO A 432 53.54 13.65 -36.68
CA PRO A 432 52.38 14.12 -35.89
C PRO A 432 51.33 14.85 -36.79
N HIS A 433 50.62 15.87 -36.26
CA HIS A 433 49.51 16.67 -36.85
C HIS A 433 48.13 15.95 -36.79
N GLY A 434 47.00 16.53 -36.33
CA GLY A 434 46.56 17.94 -36.12
C GLY A 434 45.43 18.29 -37.13
N PRO A 435 44.35 19.09 -36.86
CA PRO A 435 44.05 20.14 -35.84
C PRO A 435 42.88 19.76 -34.88
N LEU A 436 42.35 20.51 -33.89
CA LEU A 436 42.29 21.92 -33.39
C LEU A 436 40.96 22.67 -33.65
N LYS A 437 40.19 22.93 -32.56
CA LYS A 437 39.06 23.90 -32.37
C LYS A 437 37.82 23.69 -33.28
N GLU A 438 36.62 24.22 -33.00
CA GLU A 438 36.06 25.22 -32.06
C GLU A 438 34.85 24.59 -31.29
N SER A 439 34.13 25.16 -30.31
CA SER A 439 34.10 26.47 -29.63
C SER A 439 33.45 26.31 -28.23
N GLN A 440 33.93 27.07 -27.23
CA GLN A 440 33.13 27.50 -26.08
C GLN A 440 32.27 28.71 -26.52
N PRO A 441 31.13 29.07 -25.88
CA PRO A 441 31.12 29.45 -24.45
C PRO A 441 29.78 29.27 -23.66
N SER A 442 29.84 29.65 -22.37
CA SER A 442 28.70 30.00 -21.49
C SER A 442 27.70 28.87 -21.13
N THR A 443 27.19 28.76 -19.91
CA THR A 443 26.90 29.82 -18.93
C THR A 443 27.33 29.43 -17.50
N GLN A 444 27.49 30.45 -16.65
CA GLN A 444 27.98 30.39 -15.26
C GLN A 444 27.06 29.62 -14.28
N PRO A 445 27.60 29.19 -13.12
CA PRO A 445 26.80 28.87 -11.94
C PRO A 445 26.43 30.15 -11.17
N PRO A 446 25.18 30.32 -10.70
CA PRO A 446 24.84 31.41 -9.79
C PRO A 446 25.04 30.98 -8.33
N LYS A 447 26.07 31.53 -7.67
CA LYS A 447 26.03 31.74 -6.22
C LYS A 447 25.28 33.05 -5.95
N MET A 448 24.25 32.95 -5.12
CA MET A 448 23.85 33.92 -4.08
C MET A 448 23.86 35.41 -4.46
N GLY A 449 22.67 35.96 -4.72
CA GLY A 449 22.41 37.41 -4.77
C GLY A 449 21.27 37.75 -3.81
N SER A 450 21.56 38.54 -2.78
CA SER A 450 20.58 39.07 -1.82
C SER A 450 20.33 40.55 -2.07
N LEU A 451 19.07 40.96 -2.14
CA LEU A 451 18.46 42.21 -1.63
C LEU A 451 16.98 42.26 -2.10
N PRO A 452 16.10 43.12 -1.52
CA PRO A 452 14.68 42.83 -1.39
C PRO A 452 13.82 43.70 -2.33
N GLN A 453 12.64 44.13 -1.87
CA GLN A 453 11.83 45.21 -2.47
C GLN A 453 10.92 44.83 -3.66
N GLN A 454 10.08 43.79 -3.51
CA GLN A 454 8.83 43.71 -4.27
C GLN A 454 7.65 42.97 -3.60
N LEU A 455 7.51 43.09 -2.27
CA LEU A 455 6.32 42.64 -1.53
C LEU A 455 5.88 43.68 -0.47
N SER A 456 5.57 44.90 -0.93
CA SER A 456 5.13 46.02 -0.08
C SER A 456 3.62 46.30 -0.17
N SER A 457 2.84 45.39 -0.77
CA SER A 457 1.40 45.59 -1.06
C SER A 457 0.48 44.51 -0.48
N ILE A 458 0.98 43.62 0.39
CA ILE A 458 0.14 42.68 1.14
C ILE A 458 -0.30 43.35 2.44
N THR A 459 -1.48 43.98 2.40
CA THR A 459 -2.18 44.43 3.61
C THR A 459 -2.47 43.22 4.49
N PRO A 460 -2.19 43.24 5.80
CA PRO A 460 -2.58 42.14 6.69
C PRO A 460 -4.11 42.02 6.71
N TYR A 461 -4.60 40.79 6.57
CA TYR A 461 -6.01 40.42 6.59
C TYR A 461 -6.75 41.08 7.77
N GLN A 462 -7.85 41.79 7.48
CA GLN A 462 -8.78 42.24 8.52
C GLN A 462 -10.02 41.33 8.56
N PRO A 463 -10.60 41.08 9.76
CA PRO A 463 -11.82 40.31 9.89
C PRO A 463 -12.99 40.94 9.11
N GLY A 464 -13.33 40.36 7.96
CA GLY A 464 -14.41 40.84 7.08
C GLY A 464 -14.13 40.74 5.59
N ASP A 465 -12.89 40.56 5.15
CA ASP A 465 -12.52 40.60 3.73
C ASP A 465 -12.89 39.35 2.91
N LEU A 466 -13.46 38.32 3.54
CA LEU A 466 -13.96 37.11 2.87
C LEU A 466 -15.46 37.17 2.51
N GLY A 467 -16.12 38.32 2.67
CA GLY A 467 -17.53 38.52 2.26
C GLY A 467 -18.58 37.78 3.11
N LEU A 468 -18.17 36.94 4.06
CA LEU A 468 -19.05 36.15 4.94
C LEU A 468 -19.63 36.94 6.13
N VAL A 469 -19.21 38.20 6.32
CA VAL A 469 -19.73 39.12 7.34
C VAL A 469 -19.99 40.49 6.70
N PRO A 470 -21.22 41.03 6.73
CA PRO A 470 -21.48 42.38 6.23
C PRO A 470 -20.67 43.43 7.02
N ARG A 471 -19.97 44.31 6.29
CA ARG A 471 -19.26 45.44 6.91
C ARG A 471 -20.27 46.31 7.67
N ARG A 472 -20.05 46.54 8.97
CA ARG A 472 -20.82 47.55 9.72
C ARG A 472 -20.51 48.93 9.15
N ALA A 473 -21.43 49.46 8.35
CA ALA A 473 -21.46 50.89 8.08
C ALA A 473 -21.61 51.62 9.42
N HIS A 474 -20.76 52.61 9.65
CA HIS A 474 -20.80 53.43 10.86
C HIS A 474 -22.00 54.40 10.75
N ILE A 475 -23.19 53.91 11.03
CA ILE A 475 -24.36 54.75 11.29
C ILE A 475 -24.15 55.34 12.69
N PRO A 476 -24.02 56.66 12.86
CA PRO A 476 -23.98 57.26 14.20
C PRO A 476 -25.31 56.98 14.90
N PRO A 477 -25.31 56.48 16.15
CA PRO A 477 -26.56 56.15 16.84
C PRO A 477 -27.40 57.41 17.09
N ASN A 478 -28.71 57.27 16.86
CA ASN A 478 -29.70 58.31 17.13
C ASN A 478 -29.62 58.73 18.62
N PRO A 479 -29.49 60.03 18.95
CA PRO A 479 -29.28 60.47 20.34
C PRO A 479 -30.39 60.10 21.33
N GLU A 480 -31.58 59.72 20.86
CA GLU A 480 -32.73 59.39 21.72
C GLU A 480 -32.61 58.00 22.36
N ASP A 481 -32.03 57.03 21.66
CA ASP A 481 -31.89 55.64 22.15
C ASP A 481 -30.86 55.50 23.29
N LEU A 482 -29.97 56.48 23.44
CA LEU A 482 -28.92 56.52 24.47
C LEU A 482 -29.40 57.03 25.86
N ARG A 483 -30.69 57.31 26.01
CA ARG A 483 -31.33 57.67 27.30
C ARG A 483 -31.87 56.48 28.09
N LEU A 484 -32.00 55.30 27.47
CA LEU A 484 -32.61 54.11 28.09
C LEU A 484 -31.59 53.08 28.64
N LEU A 485 -30.29 53.38 28.58
CA LEU A 485 -29.21 52.49 29.03
C LEU A 485 -28.53 53.01 30.30
N SER A 486 -28.21 52.09 31.21
CA SER A 486 -27.66 52.40 32.54
C SER A 486 -26.18 52.83 32.49
N HIS A 487 -25.75 53.58 33.52
CA HIS A 487 -24.45 54.27 33.55
C HIS A 487 -23.23 53.35 33.33
N THR A 488 -23.29 52.08 33.71
CA THR A 488 -22.19 51.12 33.58
C THR A 488 -21.95 50.66 32.13
N THR A 489 -22.90 50.83 31.21
CA THR A 489 -22.73 50.45 29.79
C THR A 489 -22.18 51.60 28.93
N ARG A 490 -22.06 52.82 29.47
CA ARG A 490 -21.56 53.99 28.72
C ARG A 490 -20.05 54.05 28.54
N VAL A 491 -19.27 53.28 29.29
CA VAL A 491 -17.80 53.32 29.27
C VAL A 491 -17.23 52.01 28.75
N GLY A 492 -16.96 52.00 27.44
CA GLY A 492 -16.22 50.92 26.79
C GLY A 492 -14.78 50.83 27.27
N THR A 493 -14.29 49.60 27.40
CA THR A 493 -12.98 49.18 27.88
C THR A 493 -11.82 50.08 27.46
N LEU A 494 -11.14 50.70 28.43
CA LEU A 494 -9.79 51.26 28.26
C LEU A 494 -8.80 50.51 29.14
N GLN A 495 -7.79 49.94 28.48
CA GLN A 495 -6.71 49.16 29.08
C GLN A 495 -5.46 50.03 29.17
N VAL A 496 -5.03 50.41 30.38
CA VAL A 496 -3.72 51.04 30.63
C VAL A 496 -3.14 50.51 31.94
N HIS A 497 -1.89 50.02 31.89
CA HIS A 497 -1.10 49.69 33.07
C HIS A 497 -0.38 50.95 33.60
N SER A 498 -0.43 51.20 34.92
CA SER A 498 0.72 51.57 35.76
C SER A 498 0.31 51.79 37.23
N CYS A 499 1.19 51.37 38.13
CA CYS A 499 1.15 51.52 39.61
C CYS A 499 2.03 52.72 40.06
N PRO A 500 2.14 53.08 41.36
CA PRO A 500 1.20 52.97 42.49
C PRO A 500 1.14 54.26 43.39
N GLU A 501 0.61 54.11 44.62
CA GLU A 501 0.84 54.93 45.84
C GLU A 501 0.23 56.35 45.97
N ILE A 502 -0.57 56.56 47.03
CA ILE A 502 -0.23 57.39 48.22
C ILE A 502 -1.35 57.33 49.29
N HIS A 503 -0.98 57.61 50.54
CA HIS A 503 -1.71 57.33 51.77
C HIS A 503 -2.74 58.40 52.25
N THR A 504 -3.85 57.89 52.81
CA THR A 504 -4.49 58.26 54.11
C THR A 504 -5.25 59.58 54.37
N SER A 505 -6.30 59.37 55.19
CA SER A 505 -6.81 60.21 56.30
C SER A 505 -7.89 61.24 55.98
N GLY A 506 -8.86 61.36 56.91
CA GLY A 506 -9.98 62.30 56.77
C GLY A 506 -11.32 61.94 57.44
N SER A 507 -11.33 61.24 58.58
CA SER A 507 -12.51 61.29 59.48
C SER A 507 -12.30 62.40 60.52
N PRO A 508 -13.36 63.02 61.07
CA PRO A 508 -13.76 62.55 62.40
C PRO A 508 -15.24 62.78 62.83
N LYS A 509 -15.78 61.80 63.60
CA LYS A 509 -16.54 61.96 64.88
C LYS A 509 -17.88 62.74 64.86
N ARG A 510 -18.89 62.51 65.71
CA ARG A 510 -19.29 61.52 66.77
C ARG A 510 -20.79 61.86 67.07
N PHE A 511 -21.68 61.01 67.60
CA PHE A 511 -21.77 60.46 68.98
C PHE A 511 -22.97 59.45 69.00
N LYS A 512 -22.84 58.25 69.60
CA LYS A 512 -23.42 57.83 70.92
C LYS A 512 -24.94 58.07 71.10
N LYS A 513 -25.79 57.15 71.63
CA LYS A 513 -25.64 55.78 72.21
C LYS A 513 -27.04 55.11 72.35
N PHE A 514 -27.08 53.76 72.34
CA PHE A 514 -28.01 52.80 73.00
C PHE A 514 -29.38 53.21 73.57
N SER A 515 -30.41 52.38 73.27
CA SER A 515 -31.26 51.73 74.30
C SER A 515 -32.15 50.57 73.78
N LEU A 516 -32.12 49.43 74.50
CA LEU A 516 -33.16 48.39 74.67
C LEU A 516 -33.09 48.02 76.16
N PRO A 517 -34.23 47.87 76.89
CA PRO A 517 -34.83 46.55 77.20
C PRO A 517 -36.39 46.61 77.36
N GLU A 518 -37.20 45.56 77.61
CA GLU A 518 -37.14 44.08 77.45
C GLU A 518 -38.57 43.44 77.56
N VAL A 519 -38.66 42.13 77.28
CA VAL A 519 -39.52 41.08 77.90
C VAL A 519 -40.99 41.36 78.31
N SER A 520 -41.91 40.49 77.85
CA SER A 520 -42.82 39.72 78.74
C SER A 520 -43.55 38.58 78.01
N LEU A 521 -43.46 37.37 78.57
CA LEU A 521 -44.31 36.21 78.25
C LEU A 521 -45.66 36.36 78.98
N LEU A 522 -46.75 35.84 78.41
CA LEU A 522 -47.83 35.28 79.24
C LEU A 522 -48.53 34.10 78.56
N SER A 523 -48.87 33.10 79.36
CA SER A 523 -49.55 31.87 79.01
C SER A 523 -51.07 32.06 78.80
N LYS A 524 -51.64 31.32 77.85
CA LYS A 524 -52.85 30.52 78.04
C LYS A 524 -52.95 29.40 77.02
#